data_AF-A0A3C1SB09-F1
#
_entry.id   AF-A0A3C1SB09-F1
#
_cell.length_a   1.000
_cell.length_b   1.000
_cell.length_c   1.000
_cell.angle_alpha   90.00
_cell.angle_beta   90.00
_cell.angle_gamma   90.00
#
_symmetry.space_group_name_H-M   'P 1'
#
loop_
_entity.id
_entity.type
_entity.pdbx_description
1 polymer ?
#
loop_
_entity_poly.entity_id
_entity_poly.type
_entity_poly.pdbx_seq_one_letter_code
_entity_poly.pdbx_strand_id
1 'polypeptide(L)'
;MTIIENHLICQKITDYVSASPRRLTQRDIIREMSLQFSATRKEINAALRSLLEANELVYSYIDGHSFMEASLDKAVRITERVVLKPPNISYQPRSNEVVISIQSGASFGSGSHPTTRLALGAIEFALNNILSFKEARALDIGTG
;
A
#
# COMPACT_ATOMS: atom_id res chain seq x y z
N MET A 1 2.21 -24.47 -11.74
CA MET A 1 2.18 -23.55 -10.61
C MET A 1 1.65 -24.27 -9.37
N THR A 2 2.53 -24.50 -8.41
CA THR A 2 2.15 -25.00 -7.08
C THR A 2 1.45 -23.88 -6.29
N ILE A 3 0.70 -24.21 -5.24
CA ILE A 3 0.03 -23.23 -4.36
C ILE A 3 1.07 -22.26 -3.76
N ILE A 4 2.26 -22.77 -3.44
CA ILE A 4 3.38 -22.01 -2.85
C ILE A 4 3.93 -20.97 -3.84
N GLU A 5 4.12 -21.36 -5.11
CA GLU A 5 4.58 -20.44 -6.16
C GLU A 5 3.58 -19.30 -6.39
N ASN A 6 2.28 -19.60 -6.38
CA ASN A 6 1.25 -18.57 -6.55
C ASN A 6 1.26 -17.57 -5.38
N HIS A 7 1.36 -18.06 -4.14
CA HIS A 7 1.40 -17.20 -2.97
C HIS A 7 2.61 -16.25 -2.99
N LEU A 8 3.78 -16.75 -3.42
CA LEU A 8 4.99 -15.95 -3.55
C LEU A 8 4.84 -14.84 -4.61
N ILE A 9 4.26 -15.16 -5.77
CA ILE A 9 4.01 -14.17 -6.83
C ILE A 9 3.03 -13.11 -6.33
N CYS A 10 1.93 -13.51 -5.67
CA CYS A 10 0.97 -12.59 -5.08
C CYS A 10 1.64 -11.61 -4.10
N GLN A 11 2.42 -12.12 -3.15
CA GLN A 11 3.12 -11.29 -2.17
C GLN A 11 4.05 -10.28 -2.84
N LYS A 12 4.83 -10.72 -3.84
CA LYS A 12 5.76 -9.85 -4.57
C LYS A 12 5.07 -8.76 -5.36
N ILE A 13 3.93 -9.06 -5.98
CA ILE A 13 3.12 -8.05 -6.66
C ILE A 13 2.64 -7.00 -5.65
N THR A 14 2.09 -7.44 -4.51
CA THR A 14 1.60 -6.51 -3.47
C THR A 14 2.73 -5.62 -2.93
N ASP A 15 3.90 -6.20 -2.66
CA ASP A 15 5.08 -5.45 -2.22
C ASP A 15 5.51 -4.43 -3.29
N TYR A 16 5.56 -4.83 -4.56
CA TYR A 16 5.96 -3.95 -5.66
C TYR A 16 4.97 -2.79 -5.87
N VAL A 17 3.66 -3.06 -5.83
CA VAL A 17 2.63 -2.02 -5.94
C VAL A 17 2.71 -1.05 -4.77
N SER A 18 2.89 -1.56 -3.55
CA SER A 18 2.93 -0.72 -2.33
C SER A 18 4.20 0.13 -2.24
N ALA A 19 5.34 -0.40 -2.69
CA ALA A 19 6.62 0.30 -2.65
C ALA A 19 6.83 1.26 -3.84
N SER A 20 5.97 1.21 -4.87
CA SER A 20 6.18 2.02 -6.07
C SER A 20 5.88 3.51 -5.81
N PRO A 21 6.78 4.43 -6.19
CA PRO A 21 6.54 5.86 -6.03
C PRO A 21 5.52 6.41 -7.05
N ARG A 22 5.14 5.62 -8.05
CA ARG A 22 4.18 5.99 -9.09
C ARG A 22 3.05 4.97 -9.15
N ARG A 23 1.90 5.38 -9.69
CA ARG A 23 0.83 4.42 -10.01
C ARG A 23 1.29 3.47 -11.11
N LEU A 24 0.92 2.21 -10.99
CA LEU A 24 1.33 1.15 -11.91
C LEU A 24 0.14 0.64 -12.70
N THR A 25 0.30 0.56 -14.01
CA THR A 25 -0.66 -0.15 -14.86
C THR A 25 -0.46 -1.66 -14.72
N GLN A 26 -1.46 -2.45 -15.09
CA GLN A 26 -1.31 -3.91 -15.17
C GLN A 26 -0.15 -4.32 -16.08
N ARG A 27 0.09 -3.55 -17.16
CA ARG A 27 1.20 -3.77 -18.09
C ARG A 27 2.55 -3.54 -17.43
N ASP A 28 2.69 -2.49 -16.59
CA ASP A 28 3.90 -2.24 -15.81
C ASP A 28 4.21 -3.41 -14.89
N ILE A 29 3.19 -3.89 -14.16
CA ILE A 29 3.35 -5.01 -13.21
C ILE A 29 3.75 -6.29 -13.96
N ILE A 30 3.06 -6.64 -15.06
CA ILE A 30 3.41 -7.82 -15.85
C ILE A 30 4.85 -7.73 -16.35
N ARG A 31 5.25 -6.57 -16.88
CA ARG A 31 6.61 -6.37 -17.39
C ARG A 31 7.64 -6.58 -16.28
N GLU A 32 7.45 -5.96 -15.12
CA GLU A 32 8.40 -6.06 -14.02
C GLU A 32 8.47 -7.48 -13.45
N MET A 33 7.30 -8.11 -13.23
CA MET A 33 7.25 -9.47 -12.69
C MET A 33 7.87 -10.49 -13.65
N SER A 34 7.71 -10.33 -14.97
CA SER A 34 8.39 -11.20 -15.95
C SER A 34 9.90 -10.98 -16.04
N LEU A 35 10.43 -9.81 -15.65
CA LEU A 35 11.87 -9.56 -15.59
C LEU A 35 12.49 -10.10 -14.31
N GLN A 36 11.81 -9.96 -13.18
CA GLN A 36 12.33 -10.36 -11.87
C GLN A 36 12.10 -11.84 -11.56
N PHE A 37 11.09 -12.47 -12.15
CA PHE A 37 10.75 -13.88 -11.94
C PHE A 37 10.77 -14.67 -13.24
N SER A 38 11.13 -15.95 -13.14
CA SER A 38 10.86 -16.96 -14.18
C SER A 38 9.37 -17.34 -14.26
N ALA A 39 8.46 -16.38 -14.02
CA ALA A 39 7.02 -16.58 -14.05
C ALA A 39 6.47 -16.19 -15.43
N THR A 40 5.60 -17.03 -15.97
CA THR A 40 4.94 -16.77 -17.24
C THR A 40 3.90 -15.65 -17.09
N ARG A 41 3.58 -14.96 -18.19
CA ARG A 41 2.49 -13.97 -18.22
C ARG A 41 1.15 -14.57 -17.76
N LYS A 42 0.92 -15.87 -17.98
CA LYS A 42 -0.31 -16.55 -17.55
C LYS A 42 -0.37 -16.67 -16.02
N GLU A 43 0.74 -17.03 -15.39
CA GLU A 43 0.87 -17.14 -13.93
C GLU A 43 0.73 -15.79 -13.25
N ILE A 44 1.39 -14.75 -13.77
CA ILE A 44 1.26 -13.38 -13.24
C ILE A 44 -0.20 -12.90 -13.32
N ASN A 45 -0.90 -13.15 -14.45
CA ASN A 45 -2.31 -12.77 -14.56
C ASN A 45 -3.22 -13.57 -13.62
N ALA A 46 -2.91 -14.83 -13.34
CA ALA A 46 -3.65 -15.63 -12.36
C ALA A 46 -3.45 -15.09 -10.93
N ALA A 47 -2.22 -14.69 -10.59
CA ALA A 47 -1.91 -14.04 -9.31
C ALA A 47 -2.64 -12.69 -9.18
N LEU A 48 -2.60 -11.84 -10.21
CA LEU A 48 -3.33 -10.56 -10.23
C LEU A 48 -4.85 -10.75 -10.03
N ARG A 49 -5.45 -11.76 -10.68
CA ARG A 49 -6.85 -12.11 -10.46
C ARG A 49 -7.11 -12.53 -9.03
N SER A 50 -6.25 -13.40 -8.47
CA SER A 50 -6.36 -13.84 -7.08
C SER A 50 -6.29 -12.67 -6.10
N LEU A 51 -5.42 -11.69 -6.35
CA LEU A 51 -5.29 -10.48 -5.54
C LEU A 51 -6.52 -9.56 -5.62
N LEU A 52 -7.10 -9.41 -6.81
CA LEU A 52 -8.34 -8.65 -7.01
C LEU A 52 -9.54 -9.34 -6.34
N GLU A 53 -9.66 -10.66 -6.47
CA GLU A 53 -10.71 -11.46 -5.82
C GLU A 53 -10.60 -11.42 -4.30
N ALA A 54 -9.37 -11.42 -3.76
CA ALA A 54 -9.12 -11.27 -2.33
C ALA A 54 -9.25 -9.83 -1.82
N ASN A 55 -9.52 -8.87 -2.71
CA ASN A 55 -9.55 -7.42 -2.45
C ASN A 55 -8.24 -6.91 -1.82
N GLU A 56 -7.11 -7.50 -2.17
CA GLU A 56 -5.76 -7.04 -1.78
C GLU A 56 -5.28 -5.93 -2.72
N LEU A 57 -5.66 -6.03 -3.99
CA LEU A 57 -5.49 -4.99 -4.99
C LEU A 57 -6.85 -4.51 -5.50
N VAL A 58 -6.90 -3.25 -5.92
CA VAL A 58 -8.05 -2.63 -6.56
C VAL A 58 -7.62 -1.89 -7.82
N TYR A 59 -8.56 -1.72 -8.76
CA TYR A 59 -8.36 -0.80 -9.87
C TYR A 59 -8.72 0.62 -9.46
N SER A 60 -7.91 1.57 -9.88
CA SER A 60 -8.23 3.00 -9.90
C SER A 60 -8.22 3.51 -11.33
N TYR A 61 -9.00 4.55 -11.60
CA TYR A 61 -9.10 5.16 -12.92
C TYR A 61 -8.79 6.64 -12.85
N ILE A 62 -7.77 7.08 -13.58
CA ILE A 62 -7.33 8.47 -13.63
C ILE A 62 -7.00 8.82 -15.07
N ASP A 63 -7.58 9.92 -15.56
CA ASP A 63 -7.26 10.52 -16.86
C ASP A 63 -7.26 9.54 -18.03
N GLY A 64 -8.21 8.61 -18.09
CA GLY A 64 -8.29 7.64 -19.18
C GLY A 64 -7.54 6.32 -18.94
N HIS A 65 -6.83 6.20 -17.81
CA HIS A 65 -5.94 5.10 -17.53
C HIS A 65 -6.34 4.33 -16.26
N SER A 66 -6.29 3.01 -16.35
CA SER A 66 -6.48 2.11 -15.21
C SER A 66 -5.14 1.77 -14.56
N PHE A 67 -5.07 1.94 -13.25
CA PHE A 67 -3.94 1.57 -12.41
C PHE A 67 -4.37 0.51 -11.39
N MET A 68 -3.39 -0.21 -10.85
CA MET A 68 -3.60 -1.17 -9.76
C MET A 68 -2.96 -0.62 -8.50
N GLU A 69 -3.72 -0.61 -7.41
CA GLU A 69 -3.32 -0.06 -6.12
C GLU A 69 -3.63 -1.05 -4.99
N ALA A 70 -2.87 -0.96 -3.91
CA ALA A 70 -3.18 -1.70 -2.68
C ALA A 70 -4.54 -1.24 -2.13
N SER A 71 -5.37 -2.20 -1.74
CA SER A 71 -6.70 -1.90 -1.21
C SER A 71 -6.61 -1.34 0.20
N LEU A 72 -7.08 -0.10 0.40
CA LEU A 72 -7.20 0.48 1.74
C LEU A 72 -8.36 -0.11 2.56
N ASP A 73 -9.14 -1.03 1.98
CA ASP A 73 -10.05 -1.88 2.74
C ASP A 73 -9.30 -3.01 3.47
N LYS A 74 -7.98 -3.10 3.29
CA LYS A 74 -7.07 -4.00 4.00
C LYS A 74 -6.06 -3.19 4.81
N ALA A 75 -5.26 -3.90 5.61
CA ALA A 75 -4.11 -3.28 6.27
C ALA A 75 -3.02 -3.01 5.21
N VAL A 76 -2.73 -1.74 4.98
CA VAL A 76 -1.74 -1.30 4.00
C VAL A 76 -0.63 -0.55 4.70
N ARG A 77 0.60 -0.99 4.46
CA ARG A 77 1.79 -0.26 4.90
C ARG A 77 1.95 0.98 4.04
N ILE A 78 1.98 2.16 4.67
CA ILE A 78 2.13 3.46 3.99
C ILE A 78 3.58 3.95 4.05
N THR A 79 4.24 3.78 5.18
CA THR A 79 5.65 4.13 5.40
C THR A 79 6.39 2.95 6.01
N GLU A 80 7.66 3.09 6.41
CA GLU A 80 8.39 1.97 7.01
C GLU A 80 7.70 1.45 8.28
N ARG A 81 7.15 2.37 9.09
CA ARG A 81 6.54 2.06 10.38
C ARG A 81 5.02 2.26 10.37
N VAL A 82 4.44 3.08 9.51
CA VAL A 82 2.99 3.38 9.56
C VAL A 82 2.20 2.41 8.70
N VAL A 83 1.23 1.76 9.33
CA VAL A 83 0.22 0.92 8.67
C VAL A 83 -1.16 1.54 8.86
N LEU A 84 -1.89 1.75 7.77
CA LEU A 84 -3.30 2.13 7.81
C LEU A 84 -4.17 0.90 7.69
N LYS A 85 -5.25 0.83 8.46
CA LYS A 85 -6.27 -0.21 8.30
C LYS A 85 -7.67 0.34 8.60
N PRO A 86 -8.72 -0.26 8.02
CA PRO A 86 -10.07 -0.03 8.52
C PRO A 86 -10.24 -0.54 9.96
N PRO A 87 -11.17 0.04 10.74
CA PRO A 87 -11.44 -0.39 12.12
C PRO A 87 -11.77 -1.89 12.23
N ASN A 88 -12.56 -2.41 11.28
CA ASN A 88 -13.07 -3.78 11.30
C ASN A 88 -12.08 -4.84 10.77
N ILE A 89 -10.89 -4.43 10.32
CA ILE A 89 -9.87 -5.35 9.83
C ILE A 89 -8.91 -5.72 10.96
N SER A 90 -8.71 -7.02 11.16
CA SER A 90 -7.69 -7.53 12.09
C SER A 90 -6.32 -7.50 11.43
N TYR A 91 -5.31 -7.04 12.17
CA TYR A 91 -3.92 -6.99 11.72
C TYR A 91 -3.00 -7.20 12.92
N GLN A 92 -2.00 -8.06 12.77
CA GLN A 92 -0.96 -8.27 13.78
C GLN A 92 0.27 -7.44 13.39
N PRO A 93 0.56 -6.33 14.09
CA PRO A 93 1.70 -5.49 13.77
C PRO A 93 3.04 -6.16 14.08
N ARG A 94 4.06 -5.80 13.31
CA ARG A 94 5.46 -6.06 13.63
C ARG A 94 5.91 -5.13 14.77
N SER A 95 6.99 -5.48 15.45
CA SER A 95 7.47 -4.78 16.67
C SER A 95 7.74 -3.28 16.49
N ASN A 96 7.99 -2.82 15.26
CA ASN A 96 8.31 -1.44 14.92
C ASN A 96 7.16 -0.68 14.24
N GLU A 97 6.02 -1.33 14.02
CA GLU A 97 4.89 -0.75 13.29
C GLU A 97 3.94 0.03 14.21
N VAL A 98 3.47 1.17 13.72
CA VAL A 98 2.39 1.99 14.26
C VAL A 98 1.17 1.77 13.38
N VAL A 99 0.15 1.13 13.95
CA VAL A 99 -1.11 0.86 13.25
C VAL A 99 -2.10 1.97 13.55
N ILE A 100 -2.54 2.67 12.51
CA ILE A 100 -3.58 3.69 12.59
C ILE A 100 -4.86 3.08 12.02
N SER A 101 -5.89 3.00 12.86
CA SER A 101 -7.22 2.58 12.42
C SER A 101 -8.00 3.80 11.93
N ILE A 102 -8.36 3.83 10.65
CA ILE A 102 -9.09 4.94 10.03
C ILE A 102 -10.22 4.40 9.15
N GLN A 103 -11.42 4.94 9.32
CA GLN A 103 -12.57 4.58 8.49
C GLN A 103 -12.56 5.46 7.24
N SER A 104 -12.57 4.84 6.06
CA SER A 104 -12.87 5.55 4.82
C SER A 104 -14.30 6.11 4.87
N GLY A 105 -14.47 7.38 4.53
CA GLY A 105 -15.75 8.08 4.67
C GLY A 105 -15.73 9.47 4.04
N ALA A 106 -16.58 10.36 4.54
CA ALA A 106 -16.75 11.71 4.00
C ALA A 106 -15.59 12.67 4.35
N SER A 107 -14.80 12.38 5.37
CA SER A 107 -13.62 13.16 5.74
C SER A 107 -12.43 12.82 4.84
N PHE A 108 -11.60 13.82 4.55
CA PHE A 108 -10.34 13.58 3.85
C PHE A 108 -9.33 12.90 4.79
N GLY A 109 -8.21 12.41 4.26
CA GLY A 109 -7.13 11.88 5.09
C GLY A 109 -7.18 10.38 5.38
N SER A 110 -8.06 9.60 4.73
CA SER A 110 -8.09 8.13 4.86
C SER A 110 -6.85 7.41 4.34
N GLY A 111 -5.91 8.13 3.71
CA GLY A 111 -4.70 7.58 3.11
C GLY A 111 -4.83 7.23 1.62
N SER A 112 -6.03 7.34 1.03
CA SER A 112 -6.29 7.06 -0.39
C SER A 112 -5.59 8.06 -1.31
N HIS A 113 -5.52 9.32 -0.88
CA HIS A 113 -4.86 10.35 -1.65
C HIS A 113 -3.33 10.33 -1.43
N PRO A 114 -2.51 10.52 -2.49
CA PRO A 114 -1.05 10.54 -2.37
C PRO A 114 -0.50 11.55 -1.35
N THR A 115 -1.20 12.68 -1.13
CA THR A 115 -0.76 13.72 -0.20
C THR A 115 -0.75 13.27 1.25
N THR A 116 -1.72 12.44 1.68
CA THR A 116 -1.71 11.86 3.03
C THR A 116 -0.49 10.96 3.22
N ARG A 117 -0.15 10.14 2.22
CA ARG A 117 1.03 9.26 2.26
C ARG A 117 2.33 10.06 2.31
N LEU A 118 2.40 11.14 1.52
CA LEU A 118 3.53 12.06 1.54
C LEU A 118 3.71 12.73 2.91
N ALA A 119 2.62 13.23 3.50
CA ALA A 119 2.64 13.85 4.82
C ALA A 119 3.11 12.86 5.91
N LEU A 120 2.57 11.63 5.90
CA LEU A 120 3.00 10.57 6.82
C LEU A 120 4.49 10.22 6.65
N GLY A 121 4.97 10.11 5.41
CA GLY A 121 6.39 9.88 5.13
C GLY A 121 7.29 11.01 5.63
N ALA A 122 6.87 12.27 5.46
CA ALA A 122 7.60 13.44 5.95
C ALA A 122 7.64 13.49 7.49
N ILE A 123 6.53 13.16 8.14
CA ILE A 123 6.45 13.07 9.61
C ILE A 123 7.38 11.97 10.12
N GLU A 124 7.34 10.77 9.54
CA GLU A 124 8.24 9.67 9.92
C GLU A 124 9.72 10.05 9.74
N PHE A 125 10.06 10.68 8.61
CA PHE A 125 11.41 11.17 8.36
C PHE A 125 11.86 12.20 9.41
N ALA A 126 11.02 13.19 9.72
CA ALA A 126 11.34 14.23 10.70
C ALA A 126 11.51 13.65 12.12
N LEU A 127 10.65 12.72 12.52
CA LEU A 127 10.71 12.07 13.84
C LEU A 127 11.95 11.17 13.99
N ASN A 128 12.44 10.57 12.91
CA ASN A 128 13.61 9.69 12.96
C ASN A 128 14.94 10.45 12.85
N ASN A 129 14.97 11.60 12.15
CA ASN A 129 16.24 12.23 11.75
C ASN A 129 16.44 13.67 12.28
N ILE A 130 15.36 14.38 12.62
CA ILE A 130 15.42 15.83 12.89
C ILE A 130 14.98 16.14 14.32
N LEU A 131 13.90 15.52 14.78
CA LEU A 131 13.24 15.89 16.03
C LEU A 131 13.68 14.99 17.20
N SER A 132 13.88 15.60 18.37
CA SER A 132 14.04 14.89 19.63
C SER A 132 12.68 14.81 20.35
N PHE A 133 12.27 13.59 20.70
CA PHE A 133 10.91 13.30 21.22
C PHE A 133 10.56 13.91 22.57
N LYS A 134 11.54 14.46 23.32
CA LYS A 134 11.29 14.86 24.71
C LYS A 134 10.26 15.99 24.85
N GLU A 135 10.05 16.85 23.84
CA GLU A 135 9.13 18.00 23.93
C GLU A 135 8.45 18.38 22.59
N ALA A 136 8.34 17.45 21.65
CA ALA A 136 7.79 17.76 20.33
C ALA A 136 6.31 18.14 20.40
N ARG A 137 5.96 19.31 19.84
CA ARG A 137 4.58 19.76 19.65
C ARG A 137 4.23 19.67 18.17
N ALA A 138 3.05 19.16 17.86
CA ALA A 138 2.55 19.09 16.49
C ALA A 138 1.28 19.95 16.35
N LEU A 139 1.11 20.55 15.18
CA LEU A 139 -0.10 21.25 14.76
C LEU A 139 -0.48 20.70 13.38
N ASP A 140 -1.68 20.14 13.28
CA ASP A 140 -2.25 19.66 12.02
C ASP A 140 -3.31 20.66 11.53
N ILE A 141 -2.96 21.44 10.50
CA ILE A 141 -3.84 22.45 9.93
C ILE A 141 -4.64 21.79 8.79
N GLY A 142 -5.93 21.56 9.03
CA GLY A 142 -6.81 20.85 8.09
C GLY A 142 -6.81 19.33 8.32
N THR A 143 -7.11 18.92 9.56
CA THR A 143 -6.96 17.54 10.06
C THR A 143 -8.00 16.52 9.56
N GLY A 144 -8.86 16.89 8.60
CA GLY A 144 -9.88 16.00 8.03
C GLY A 144 -11.03 16.71 7.35
#